data_AF-A0A7V2NQQ3-F1
#
_entry.id   AF-A0A7V2NQQ3-F1
#
_cell.length_a   1.000
_cell.length_b   1.000
_cell.length_c   1.000
_cell.angle_alpha   90.00
_cell.angle_beta   90.00
_cell.angle_gamma   90.00
#
_symmetry.space_group_name_H-M   'P 1'
#
loop_
_entity.id
_entity.type
_entity.pdbx_description
1 polymer ?
#
loop_
_entity_poly.entity_id
_entity_poly.type
_entity_poly.pdbx_seq_one_letter_code
_entity_poly.pdbx_strand_id
1 'polypeptide(L)' 'DLYLAVIADWGIAPHEAFALEDSPHGVSAAKAAGMSCVAVPNEMTRNLSFDHADLVLPSLAGTSLDELLRKLSGNGVRP' A
#
# COMPACT_ATOMS: atom_id res chain seq x y z
N ASP A 1 4.38 10.01 9.62
CA ASP A 1 5.80 10.13 10.03
C ASP A 1 6.67 8.98 9.57
N LEU A 2 6.36 7.71 9.91
CA LEU A 2 7.19 6.55 9.54
C LEU A 2 7.50 6.48 8.03
N TYR A 3 6.48 6.52 7.17
CA TYR A 3 6.67 6.47 5.73
C TYR A 3 7.48 7.64 5.17
N LEU A 4 7.20 8.86 5.63
CA LEU A 4 7.96 10.05 5.24
C LEU A 4 9.45 9.91 5.63
N ALA A 5 9.72 9.37 6.82
CA ALA A 5 11.08 9.13 7.29
C ALA A 5 11.81 8.08 6.43
N VAL A 6 11.16 6.98 6.07
CA VAL A 6 11.75 5.93 5.22
C VAL A 6 12.05 6.47 3.82
N ILE A 7 11.11 7.18 3.20
CA ILE A 7 11.30 7.77 1.87
C ILE A 7 12.47 8.77 1.89
N ALA A 8 12.55 9.61 2.92
CA ALA A 8 13.64 10.56 3.07
C ALA A 8 15.00 9.88 3.29
N ASP A 9 15.06 8.85 4.14
CA ASP A 9 16.28 8.10 4.44
C ASP A 9 16.78 7.32 3.21
N TRP A 10 15.87 6.77 2.41
CA TRP A 10 16.20 6.01 1.21
C TRP A 10 16.47 6.89 0.00
N GLY A 11 16.15 8.19 0.08
CA GLY A 11 16.40 9.16 -0.99
C GLY A 11 15.60 8.89 -2.27
N ILE A 12 14.44 8.24 -2.15
CA ILE A 12 13.54 7.94 -3.27
C ILE A 12 12.34 8.89 -3.28
N ALA A 13 11.64 8.99 -4.40
CA ALA A 13 10.35 9.65 -4.46
C ALA A 13 9.22 8.73 -3.95
N PRO A 14 8.13 9.26 -3.37
CA PRO A 14 7.03 8.45 -2.85
C PRO A 14 6.38 7.50 -3.86
N HIS A 15 6.42 7.83 -5.15
CA HIS A 15 5.85 6.99 -6.19
C HIS A 15 6.72 5.78 -6.50
N GLU A 16 8.04 5.82 -6.25
CA GLU A 16 8.99 4.72 -6.51
C GLU A 16 8.87 3.55 -5.52
N ALA A 17 7.93 3.65 -4.58
CA ALA A 17 7.66 2.62 -3.59
C ALA A 17 6.15 2.52 -3.30
N PHE A 18 5.74 1.36 -2.80
CA PHE A 18 4.39 1.14 -2.30
C PHE A 18 4.43 0.50 -0.91
N ALA A 19 3.42 0.82 -0.11
CA ALA A 19 3.21 0.24 1.21
C ALA A 19 2.36 -1.02 1.12
N LEU A 20 2.66 -2.00 1.97
CA LEU A 20 1.78 -3.12 2.31
C LEU A 20 1.29 -2.90 3.74
N GLU A 21 -0.02 -2.86 3.94
CA GLU A 21 -0.62 -2.50 5.23
C GLU A 21 -1.80 -3.39 5.58
N ASP A 22 -1.98 -3.67 6.87
CA ASP A 22 -3.09 -4.48 7.37
C ASP A 22 -4.10 -3.66 8.20
N SER A 23 -3.86 -2.36 8.37
CA SER A 23 -4.72 -1.46 9.17
C SER A 23 -5.13 -0.19 8.42
N PRO A 24 -6.33 0.36 8.66
CA PRO A 24 -6.76 1.62 8.04
C PRO A 24 -5.88 2.82 8.40
N HIS A 25 -5.30 2.80 9.60
CA HIS A 25 -4.40 3.85 10.07
C HIS A 25 -3.10 3.85 9.26
N GLY A 26 -2.51 2.66 9.06
CA GLY A 26 -1.33 2.47 8.24
C GLY A 26 -1.56 2.88 6.78
N VAL A 27 -2.68 2.45 6.20
CA VAL A 27 -3.09 2.91 4.86
C VAL A 27 -3.15 4.43 4.78
N SER A 28 -3.85 5.08 5.72
CA SER A 28 -3.97 6.54 5.72
C SER A 28 -2.61 7.22 5.86
N ALA A 29 -1.70 6.67 6.66
CA ALA A 29 -0.34 7.19 6.82
C ALA A 29 0.50 7.04 5.54
N ALA A 30 0.42 5.90 4.84
CA ALA A 30 1.10 5.68 3.57
C ALA A 30 0.60 6.65 2.48
N LYS A 31 -0.73 6.81 2.37
CA LYS A 31 -1.34 7.74 1.42
C LYS A 31 -0.99 9.20 1.73
N ALA A 32 -0.95 9.59 3.00
CA ALA A 32 -0.52 10.92 3.41
C ALA A 32 0.96 11.18 3.08
N ALA A 33 1.79 10.14 2.99
CA ALA A 33 3.18 10.23 2.54
C ALA A 33 3.32 10.29 1.00
N GLY A 34 2.20 10.28 0.25
CA GLY A 34 2.19 10.29 -1.22
C GLY A 34 2.51 8.94 -1.85
N MET A 35 2.52 7.86 -1.07
CA MET A 35 2.82 6.51 -1.56
C MET A 35 1.57 5.81 -2.09
N SER A 36 1.80 4.83 -2.95
CA SER A 36 0.80 3.80 -3.27
C SER A 36 0.64 2.85 -2.09
N CYS A 37 -0.55 2.32 -1.85
CA CYS A 37 -0.81 1.43 -0.72
C CYS A 37 -1.68 0.25 -1.11
N VAL A 38 -1.20 -0.95 -0.80
CA VAL A 38 -1.91 -2.22 -0.92
C VAL A 38 -2.33 -2.65 0.48
N ALA A 39 -3.63 -2.71 0.73
CA ALA A 39 -4.18 -3.24 1.97
C ALA A 39 -4.33 -4.76 1.92
N VAL A 40 -3.91 -5.43 2.98
CA VAL A 40 -4.05 -6.88 3.20
C VAL A 40 -4.64 -7.09 4.59
N PRO A 41 -5.98 -6.95 4.75
CA PRO A 41 -6.61 -6.99 6.06
C PRO A 41 -6.43 -8.35 6.74
N ASN A 42 -6.19 -8.32 8.05
CA ASN A 42 -6.12 -9.51 8.88
C ASN A 42 -7.47 -9.77 9.58
N GLU A 43 -7.56 -10.82 10.40
CA GLU A 43 -8.81 -11.18 11.08
C GLU A 43 -9.40 -10.06 11.96
N MET A 44 -8.54 -9.21 12.52
CA MET A 44 -8.91 -8.12 13.40
C MET A 44 -9.39 -6.89 12.62
N THR A 45 -8.85 -6.67 11.42
CA THR A 45 -9.09 -5.45 10.64
C THR A 45 -10.00 -5.64 9.45
N ARG A 46 -10.32 -6.86 9.03
CA ARG A 46 -11.13 -7.17 7.83
C ARG A 46 -12.52 -6.52 7.78
N ASN A 47 -13.07 -6.14 8.92
CA ASN A 47 -14.38 -5.49 9.02
C ASN A 47 -14.30 -3.95 9.04
N LEU A 48 -13.09 -3.39 8.94
CA LEU A 48 -12.86 -1.94 8.87
C LEU A 48 -12.86 -1.45 7.41
N SER A 49 -13.01 -0.14 7.22
CA SER A 49 -12.91 0.48 5.90
C SER A 49 -11.45 0.66 5.47
N PHE A 50 -11.18 0.35 4.20
CA PHE A 50 -9.89 0.53 3.53
C PHE A 50 -10.03 1.41 2.28
N ASP A 51 -11.01 2.33 2.28
CA ASP A 51 -11.39 3.13 1.10
C ASP A 51 -10.25 4.01 0.55
N HIS A 52 -9.22 4.30 1.37
CA HIS A 52 -8.05 5.05 0.95
C HIS A 52 -6.97 4.21 0.26
N ALA A 53 -7.04 2.87 0.33
CA ALA A 53 -6.06 2.00 -0.30
C ALA A 53 -6.24 1.97 -1.83
N ASP A 54 -5.14 1.86 -2.57
CA ASP A 54 -5.18 1.76 -4.04
C ASP A 54 -5.57 0.34 -4.51
N LEU A 55 -5.30 -0.65 -3.67
CA LEU A 55 -5.66 -2.05 -3.88
C LEU A 55 -5.94 -2.71 -2.53
N VAL A 56 -7.00 -3.51 -2.45
CA VAL A 56 -7.28 -4.36 -1.28
C VAL A 56 -7.23 -5.81 -1.72
N LEU A 57 -6.39 -6.61 -1.06
CA LEU A 57 -6.27 -8.04 -1.29
C LEU A 57 -6.63 -8.80 -0.02
N PRO A 58 -7.37 -9.92 -0.11
CA PRO A 58 -7.66 -10.74 1.07
C PRO A 58 -6.43 -11.50 1.57
N SER A 59 -5.39 -11.64 0.75
CA SER A 59 -4.12 -12.28 1.07
C SER A 59 -3.08 -11.96 -0.01
N LEU A 60 -1.80 -12.05 0.34
CA LEU A 60 -0.68 -12.08 -0.62
C LEU A 60 -0.30 -13.51 -1.03
N ALA A 61 -0.86 -14.54 -0.38
CA ALA A 61 -0.55 -15.92 -0.69
C ALA A 61 -0.91 -16.25 -2.14
N GLY A 62 0.04 -16.83 -2.87
CA GLY A 62 -0.13 -17.15 -4.29
C GLY A 62 -0.10 -15.94 -5.23
N THR A 63 0.11 -14.72 -4.72
CA THR A 63 0.27 -13.52 -5.55
C THR A 63 1.75 -13.29 -5.83
N SER A 64 2.15 -13.34 -7.10
CA SER A 64 3.51 -12.98 -7.51
C SER A 64 3.71 -11.46 -7.47
N LEU A 65 4.97 -11.01 -7.32
CA LEU A 65 5.29 -9.58 -7.38
C LEU A 65 4.86 -8.96 -8.72
N ASP A 66 5.11 -9.65 -9.85
CA ASP A 66 4.71 -9.16 -11.17
C ASP A 66 3.20 -8.99 -11.31
N GLU A 67 2.43 -9.91 -10.76
CA GLU A 67 0.96 -9.79 -10.73
C GLU A 67 0.52 -8.60 -9.88
N LEU A 68 1.13 -8.41 -8.71
CA LEU A 68 0.85 -7.27 -7.85
C LEU A 68 1.16 -5.93 -8.55
N LEU A 69 2.32 -5.82 -9.18
CA LEU A 69 2.73 -4.61 -9.91
C LEU A 69 1.80 -4.32 -11.11
N ARG A 70 1.33 -5.36 -11.81
CA ARG A 70 0.32 -5.21 -12.87
C ARG A 70 -1.02 -4.69 -12.32
N LYS A 71 -1.47 -5.18 -11.16
CA LYS A 71 -2.70 -4.71 -10.51
C LYS A 71 -2.59 -3.24 -10.09
N LEU A 72 -1.45 -2.84 -9.54
CA LEU A 72 -1.17 -1.43 -9.19
C LEU A 72 -1.16 -0.54 -10.45
N SER A 73 -0.41 -0.94 -11.48
CA SER A 73 -0.31 -0.20 -12.74
C SER A 73 -1.65 -0.06 -13.48
N GLY A 74 -2.50 -1.09 -13.41
CA GLY A 74 -3.82 -1.13 -14.05
C GLY A 74 -4.85 -0.17 -13.44
N ASN A 75 -4.67 0.25 -12.18
CA ASN A 75 -5.53 1.23 -11.50
C ASN A 75 -5.12 2.69 -11.77
N GLY A 76 -4.21 2.94 -12.72
CA GLY A 76 -3.66 4.28 -12.98
C GLY A 76 -2.60 4.71 -11.97
N VAL A 77 -2.19 3.81 -11.08
CA VAL A 77 -1.16 4.03 -10.06
C VAL A 77 0.18 3.58 -10.61
N ARG A 78 1.13 4.51 -10.80
CA ARG A 78 2.51 4.15 -11.18
C ARG A 78 3.32 3.91 -9.91
N PRO A 79 3.87 2.71 -9.71
CA PRO A 79 4.92 2.49 -8.71
C PRO A 79 6.26 3.09 -9.19
#